data_AF-A0A271JA39-F1
#
_entry.id   AF-A0A271JA39-F1
#
_cell.length_a   1.000
_cell.length_b   1.000
_cell.length_c   1.000
_cell.angle_alpha   90.00
_cell.angle_beta   90.00
_cell.angle_gamma   90.00
#
_symmetry.space_group_name_H-M   'P 1'
#
loop_
_entity.id
_entity.type
_entity.pdbx_description
1 polymer ?
#
loop_
_entity_poly.entity_id
_entity_poly.type
_entity_poly.pdbx_seq_one_letter_code
_entity_poly.pdbx_strand_id
1 'polypeptide(L)'
;MPAFSTISRPDLAFAARTLYLNARDDAEIAADLTAWGYTAPDDYDAGLALVAAFETATATQAAEYADQYAATDAAQTAAAEAHVRYSRHRQAARIAHRPGTDGHAALRLAGTLPSARADRLDHARIFYQTLETRTDLLDLIRGLDRTGVTDALALVTAAQTADVTQAAETGEAQRATVSATTAEADLRAHAAELAAVAKLALADKPQLREKLGLLERS
;
A
#
# COMPACT_ATOMS: atom_id res chain seq x y z
N MET A 1 -22.43 -8.55 -25.03
CA MET A 1 -21.23 -8.76 -24.19
C MET A 1 -21.40 -7.95 -22.91
N PRO A 2 -21.18 -8.51 -21.72
CA PRO A 2 -22.11 -8.40 -20.59
C PRO A 2 -21.88 -7.17 -19.70
N ALA A 3 -22.96 -6.71 -19.05
CA ALA A 3 -23.04 -5.51 -18.21
C ALA A 3 -21.90 -5.41 -17.16
N PHE A 4 -21.43 -6.53 -16.62
CA PHE A 4 -20.42 -6.58 -15.56
C PHE A 4 -18.97 -6.44 -16.03
N SER A 5 -18.68 -6.64 -17.31
CA SER A 5 -17.33 -6.49 -17.88
C SER A 5 -16.87 -5.03 -18.01
N THR A 6 -17.83 -4.10 -18.06
CA THR A 6 -17.60 -2.66 -18.25
C THR A 6 -18.08 -1.81 -17.08
N ILE A 7 -18.69 -2.42 -16.07
CA ILE A 7 -19.12 -1.71 -14.85
C ILE A 7 -17.89 -1.18 -14.12
N SER A 8 -18.01 0.09 -13.70
CA SER A 8 -16.99 0.75 -12.90
C SER A 8 -16.75 -0.03 -11.62
N ARG A 9 -15.51 -0.04 -11.13
CA ARG A 9 -15.17 -0.73 -9.89
C ARG A 9 -16.05 -0.26 -8.69
N PRO A 10 -16.37 1.04 -8.53
CA PRO A 10 -17.31 1.50 -7.49
C PRO A 10 -18.72 0.89 -7.59
N ASP A 11 -19.23 0.67 -8.80
CA ASP A 11 -20.60 0.20 -9.00
C ASP A 11 -20.71 -1.34 -9.01
N LEU A 12 -19.58 -2.04 -9.13
CA LEU A 12 -19.52 -3.50 -9.29
C LEU A 12 -20.20 -4.25 -8.15
N ALA A 13 -19.85 -3.95 -6.91
CA ALA A 13 -20.40 -4.63 -5.74
C ALA A 13 -21.92 -4.45 -5.66
N PHE A 14 -22.40 -3.22 -5.87
CA PHE A 14 -23.81 -2.91 -5.84
C PHE A 14 -24.58 -3.67 -6.93
N ALA A 15 -24.12 -3.57 -8.18
CA ALA A 15 -24.78 -4.24 -9.31
C ALA A 15 -24.78 -5.77 -9.14
N ALA A 16 -23.67 -6.36 -8.68
CA ALA A 16 -23.58 -7.81 -8.51
C ALA A 16 -24.47 -8.28 -7.36
N ARG A 17 -24.51 -7.51 -6.26
CA ARG A 17 -25.42 -7.78 -5.14
C ARG A 17 -26.88 -7.74 -5.59
N THR A 18 -27.27 -6.74 -6.38
CA THR A 18 -28.62 -6.66 -6.96
C THR A 18 -28.93 -7.88 -7.82
N LEU A 19 -28.00 -8.29 -8.69
CA LEU A 19 -28.15 -9.48 -9.53
C LEU A 19 -28.42 -10.74 -8.68
N TYR A 20 -27.55 -11.04 -7.69
CA TYR A 20 -27.67 -12.27 -6.91
C TYR A 20 -28.88 -12.27 -5.97
N LEU A 21 -29.15 -11.16 -5.27
CA LEU A 21 -30.30 -11.10 -4.36
C LEU A 21 -31.62 -11.25 -5.11
N ASN A 22 -31.78 -10.54 -6.23
CA ASN A 22 -33.04 -10.60 -6.97
C ASN A 22 -33.19 -11.93 -7.72
N ALA A 23 -32.10 -12.55 -8.18
CA ALA A 23 -32.15 -13.89 -8.77
C ALA A 23 -32.52 -14.97 -7.76
N ARG A 24 -32.11 -14.82 -6.50
CA ARG A 24 -32.41 -15.75 -5.40
C ARG A 24 -33.82 -15.55 -4.85
N ASP A 25 -34.22 -14.30 -4.62
CA ASP A 25 -35.39 -13.97 -3.79
C ASP A 25 -36.68 -13.79 -4.61
N ASP A 26 -36.59 -13.56 -5.92
CA ASP A 26 -37.75 -13.56 -6.82
C ASP A 26 -38.05 -14.99 -7.32
N ALA A 27 -39.14 -15.57 -6.83
CA ALA A 27 -39.51 -16.96 -7.10
C ALA A 27 -39.73 -17.26 -8.59
N GLU A 28 -40.17 -16.28 -9.39
CA GLU A 28 -40.34 -16.49 -10.83
C GLU A 28 -38.98 -16.56 -11.53
N ILE A 29 -38.06 -15.65 -11.17
CA ILE A 29 -36.70 -15.64 -11.71
C ILE A 29 -35.95 -16.91 -11.30
N ALA A 30 -36.01 -17.28 -10.02
CA ALA A 30 -35.33 -18.46 -9.51
C ALA A 30 -35.82 -19.75 -10.20
N ALA A 31 -37.13 -19.86 -10.47
CA ALA A 31 -37.71 -20.99 -11.18
C ALA A 31 -37.19 -21.09 -12.63
N ASP A 32 -37.11 -19.98 -13.36
CA ASP A 32 -36.58 -19.96 -14.72
C ASP A 32 -35.08 -20.32 -14.75
N LEU A 33 -34.30 -19.81 -13.80
CA LEU A 33 -32.85 -20.07 -13.68
C LEU A 33 -32.52 -21.51 -13.26
N THR A 34 -33.41 -22.16 -12.51
CA THR A 34 -33.25 -23.58 -12.11
C THR A 34 -33.14 -24.51 -13.32
N ALA A 35 -33.87 -24.23 -14.40
CA ALA A 35 -33.79 -24.99 -15.64
C ALA A 35 -32.41 -24.91 -16.33
N TRP A 36 -31.61 -23.91 -15.96
CA TRP A 36 -30.24 -23.68 -16.46
C TRP A 36 -29.16 -24.11 -15.47
N GLY A 37 -29.53 -24.77 -14.37
CA GLY A 37 -28.60 -25.32 -13.39
C GLY A 37 -28.28 -24.42 -12.19
N TYR A 38 -28.90 -23.23 -12.08
CA TYR A 38 -28.74 -22.38 -10.90
C TYR A 38 -29.78 -22.74 -9.83
N THR A 39 -29.29 -23.24 -8.71
CA THR A 39 -30.08 -23.74 -7.58
C THR A 39 -29.95 -22.83 -6.37
N ALA A 40 -31.09 -22.52 -5.75
CA ALA A 40 -31.11 -21.81 -4.48
C ALA A 40 -30.87 -22.79 -3.31
N PRO A 41 -30.16 -22.38 -2.25
CA PRO A 41 -29.51 -21.06 -2.09
C PRO A 41 -28.06 -21.02 -2.62
N ASP A 42 -27.44 -22.18 -2.81
CA ASP A 42 -25.98 -22.34 -2.88
C ASP A 42 -25.31 -21.53 -4.00
N ASP A 43 -25.85 -21.53 -5.22
CA ASP A 43 -25.23 -20.83 -6.36
C ASP A 43 -25.27 -19.30 -6.21
N TYR A 44 -26.34 -18.78 -5.60
CA TYR A 44 -26.51 -17.36 -5.34
C TYR A 44 -25.68 -16.90 -4.14
N ASP A 45 -25.62 -17.74 -3.09
CA ASP A 45 -24.82 -17.47 -1.91
C ASP A 45 -23.31 -17.50 -2.23
N ALA A 46 -22.87 -18.36 -3.17
CA ALA A 46 -21.51 -18.33 -3.70
C ALA A 46 -21.18 -16.98 -4.36
N GLY A 47 -22.10 -16.44 -5.17
CA GLY A 47 -21.96 -15.11 -5.76
C GLY A 47 -21.94 -13.98 -4.73
N LEU A 48 -22.79 -14.04 -3.71
CA LEU A 48 -22.80 -13.08 -2.60
C LEU A 48 -21.52 -13.14 -1.75
N ALA A 49 -20.91 -14.33 -1.61
CA ALA A 49 -19.61 -14.47 -0.96
C ALA A 49 -18.51 -13.76 -1.75
N LEU A 50 -18.53 -13.82 -3.09
CA LEU A 50 -17.60 -13.05 -3.94
C LEU A 50 -17.80 -11.54 -3.81
N VAL A 51 -19.05 -11.07 -3.68
CA VAL A 51 -19.33 -9.65 -3.39
C VAL A 51 -18.67 -9.23 -2.08
N ALA A 52 -18.88 -10.00 -1.01
CA ALA A 52 -18.29 -9.70 0.30
C ALA A 52 -16.75 -9.75 0.29
N ALA A 53 -16.17 -10.71 -0.44
CA ALA A 53 -14.72 -10.82 -0.61
C ALA A 53 -14.13 -9.60 -1.34
N PHE A 54 -14.78 -9.14 -2.42
CA PHE A 54 -14.36 -7.94 -3.15
C PHE A 54 -14.46 -6.65 -2.32
N GLU A 55 -15.54 -6.48 -1.56
CA GLU A 55 -15.71 -5.34 -0.64
C GLU A 55 -14.63 -5.34 0.44
N THR A 56 -14.37 -6.50 1.06
CA THR A 56 -13.32 -6.67 2.07
C THR A 56 -11.95 -6.34 1.48
N ALA A 57 -11.61 -6.92 0.33
CA ALA A 57 -10.31 -6.70 -0.31
C ALA A 57 -10.10 -5.24 -0.72
N THR A 58 -11.14 -4.56 -1.19
CA THR A 58 -11.06 -3.13 -1.54
C THR A 58 -10.93 -2.24 -0.29
N ALA A 59 -11.62 -2.56 0.80
CA ALA A 59 -11.46 -1.87 2.07
C ALA A 59 -10.05 -2.05 2.65
N THR A 60 -9.52 -3.28 2.62
CA THR A 60 -8.14 -3.57 3.02
C THR A 60 -7.16 -2.78 2.16
N GLN A 61 -7.30 -2.81 0.83
CA GLN A 61 -6.44 -2.03 -0.07
C GLN A 61 -6.42 -0.54 0.31
N ALA A 62 -7.57 0.06 0.60
CA ALA A 62 -7.64 1.46 1.02
C ALA A 62 -6.90 1.73 2.34
N ALA A 63 -7.02 0.82 3.31
CA ALA A 63 -6.31 0.91 4.58
C ALA A 63 -4.78 0.81 4.39
N GLU A 64 -4.30 -0.19 3.64
CA GLU A 64 -2.86 -0.38 3.40
C GLU A 64 -2.23 0.81 2.68
N TYR A 65 -2.95 1.46 1.75
CA TYR A 65 -2.46 2.68 1.12
C TYR A 65 -2.37 3.85 2.10
N ALA A 66 -3.31 3.98 3.04
CA ALA A 66 -3.23 5.00 4.08
C ALA A 66 -2.01 4.80 4.98
N ASP A 67 -1.74 3.55 5.38
CA ASP A 67 -0.58 3.18 6.18
C ASP A 67 0.74 3.40 5.41
N GLN A 68 0.78 3.03 4.13
CA GLN A 68 1.93 3.33 3.25
C GLN A 68 2.23 4.83 3.15
N TYR A 69 1.20 5.67 3.02
CA TYR A 69 1.38 7.12 2.95
C TYR A 69 1.89 7.68 4.28
N ALA A 70 1.33 7.24 5.40
CA ALA A 70 1.78 7.64 6.73
C ALA A 70 3.24 7.23 6.98
N ALA A 71 3.62 5.99 6.64
CA ALA A 71 4.99 5.50 6.79
C ALA A 71 5.97 6.24 5.87
N THR A 72 5.53 6.63 4.66
CA THR A 72 6.35 7.43 3.74
C THR A 72 6.62 8.82 4.31
N ASP A 73 5.61 9.49 4.85
CA ASP A 73 5.78 10.81 5.48
C ASP A 73 6.68 10.74 6.72
N ALA A 74 6.48 9.73 7.57
CA ALA A 74 7.30 9.49 8.74
C ALA A 74 8.78 9.26 8.38
N ALA A 75 9.05 8.42 7.37
CA ALA A 75 10.40 8.16 6.89
C ALA A 75 11.07 9.41 6.29
N GLN A 76 10.33 10.20 5.52
CA GLN A 76 10.83 11.46 4.96
C GLN A 76 11.17 12.48 6.05
N THR A 77 10.27 12.65 7.03
CA THR A 77 10.46 13.57 8.16
C THR A 77 11.66 13.17 9.01
N ALA A 78 11.75 11.91 9.43
CA ALA A 78 12.86 11.41 10.23
C ALA A 78 14.21 11.56 9.50
N ALA A 79 14.25 11.24 8.20
CA ALA A 79 15.46 11.39 7.41
C ALA A 79 15.87 12.85 7.22
N ALA A 80 14.92 13.77 7.06
CA ALA A 80 15.19 15.20 6.95
C ALA A 80 15.78 15.76 8.25
N GLU A 81 15.20 15.39 9.40
CA GLU A 81 15.69 15.79 10.72
C GLU A 81 17.13 15.29 10.96
N ALA A 82 17.36 13.99 10.73
CA ALA A 82 18.69 13.39 10.84
C ALA A 82 19.70 14.07 9.89
N HIS A 83 19.28 14.40 8.67
CA HIS A 83 20.13 15.06 7.67
C HIS A 83 20.52 16.48 8.08
N VAL A 84 19.59 17.27 8.62
CA VAL A 84 19.88 18.64 9.09
C VAL A 84 20.91 18.60 10.23
N ARG A 85 20.70 17.71 11.21
CA ARG A 85 21.64 17.56 12.35
C ARG A 85 23.02 17.09 11.88
N TYR A 86 23.05 16.06 11.05
CA TYR A 86 24.29 15.51 10.48
C TYR A 86 25.06 16.52 9.64
N SER A 87 24.39 17.29 8.78
CA SER A 87 25.06 18.27 7.92
C SER A 87 25.80 19.33 8.73
N ARG A 88 25.18 19.83 9.82
CA ARG A 88 25.81 20.80 10.73
C ARG A 88 27.02 20.19 11.45
N HIS A 89 26.87 18.99 12.01
CA HIS A 89 27.97 18.32 12.71
C HIS A 89 29.13 17.97 11.79
N ARG A 90 28.84 17.51 10.57
CA ARG A 90 29.85 17.22 9.57
C ARG A 90 30.63 18.47 9.14
N GLN A 91 29.98 19.62 9.05
CA GLN A 91 30.66 20.89 8.79
C GLN A 91 31.59 21.28 9.95
N ALA A 92 31.12 21.18 11.20
CA ALA A 92 31.96 21.41 12.38
C ALA A 92 33.18 20.46 12.41
N ALA A 93 32.95 19.18 12.11
CA ALA A 93 34.00 18.17 12.03
C ALA A 93 35.04 18.50 10.95
N ARG A 94 34.63 19.03 9.79
CA ARG A 94 35.56 19.45 8.72
C ARG A 94 36.44 20.63 9.12
N ILE A 95 35.94 21.51 9.96
CA ILE A 95 36.71 22.64 10.49
C ILE A 95 37.77 22.13 11.48
N ALA A 96 37.40 21.18 12.34
CA ALA A 96 38.31 20.56 13.31
C ALA A 96 39.33 19.63 12.66
N HIS A 97 38.90 18.81 11.70
CA HIS A 97 39.67 17.76 11.04
C HIS A 97 39.92 18.09 9.57
N ARG A 98 41.01 18.82 9.32
CA ARG A 98 41.41 19.27 7.98
C ARG A 98 41.81 18.08 7.09
N PRO A 99 41.71 18.22 5.75
CA PRO A 99 42.19 17.19 4.82
C PRO A 99 43.63 16.75 5.14
N GLY A 100 43.87 15.43 5.11
CA GLY A 100 45.17 14.82 5.42
C GLY A 100 45.38 14.42 6.88
N THR A 101 44.44 14.71 7.79
CA THR A 101 44.48 14.20 9.17
C THR A 101 43.78 12.84 9.30
N ASP A 102 44.14 12.08 10.34
CA ASP A 102 43.45 10.84 10.71
C ASP A 102 41.93 11.07 10.88
N GLY A 103 41.54 12.10 11.63
CA GLY A 103 40.13 12.43 11.84
C GLY A 103 39.35 12.73 10.56
N HIS A 104 40.00 13.31 9.54
CA HIS A 104 39.34 13.56 8.25
C HIS A 104 39.00 12.27 7.51
N ALA A 105 39.91 11.29 7.56
CA ALA A 105 39.72 9.98 6.97
C ALA A 105 38.73 9.13 7.79
N ALA A 106 38.95 9.03 9.10
CA ALA A 106 38.14 8.23 10.03
C ALA A 106 36.66 8.66 10.02
N LEU A 107 36.39 9.97 9.96
CA LEU A 107 35.03 10.51 9.92
C LEU A 107 34.43 10.62 8.50
N ARG A 108 35.13 10.13 7.47
CA ARG A 108 34.70 10.14 6.07
C ARG A 108 34.26 11.55 5.59
N LEU A 109 35.08 12.55 5.90
CA LEU A 109 34.75 13.96 5.65
C LEU A 109 35.01 14.44 4.23
N ALA A 110 35.63 13.61 3.39
CA ALA A 110 35.89 13.91 1.99
C ALA A 110 34.60 14.00 1.16
N GLY A 111 34.65 14.80 0.07
CA GLY A 111 33.62 14.82 -0.96
C GLY A 111 32.24 15.33 -0.55
N THR A 112 31.29 15.27 -1.47
CA THR A 112 29.87 15.57 -1.20
C THR A 112 29.19 14.37 -0.54
N LEU A 113 28.06 14.63 0.13
CA LEU A 113 27.24 13.53 0.62
C LEU A 113 26.55 12.81 -0.55
N PRO A 114 26.25 11.51 -0.40
CA PRO A 114 25.47 10.76 -1.38
C PRO A 114 24.09 11.40 -1.65
N SER A 115 23.59 11.23 -2.88
CA SER A 115 22.24 11.67 -3.27
C SER A 115 21.14 10.71 -2.82
N ALA A 116 21.46 9.43 -2.62
CA ALA A 116 20.52 8.44 -2.10
C ALA A 116 20.32 8.63 -0.58
N ARG A 117 19.07 8.50 -0.12
CA ARG A 117 18.70 8.66 1.29
C ARG A 117 19.39 7.62 2.19
N ALA A 118 19.31 6.34 1.80
CA ALA A 118 19.92 5.23 2.53
C ALA A 118 21.44 5.45 2.74
N ASP A 119 22.16 5.78 1.66
CA ASP A 119 23.61 6.04 1.72
C ASP A 119 23.96 7.22 2.64
N ARG A 120 23.13 8.28 2.67
CA ARG A 120 23.33 9.40 3.60
C ARG A 120 23.15 8.98 5.06
N LEU A 121 22.12 8.20 5.36
CA LEU A 121 21.87 7.72 6.72
C LEU A 121 23.00 6.79 7.18
N ASP A 122 23.51 5.92 6.30
CA ASP A 122 24.66 5.08 6.61
C ASP A 122 25.96 5.87 6.82
N HIS A 123 26.20 6.91 6.01
CA HIS A 123 27.30 7.84 6.23
C HIS A 123 27.19 8.55 7.58
N ALA A 124 25.99 9.00 7.97
CA ALA A 124 25.75 9.65 9.25
C ALA A 124 25.95 8.67 10.41
N ARG A 125 25.46 7.43 10.29
CA ARG A 125 25.64 6.39 11.29
C ARG A 125 27.10 6.09 11.56
N ILE A 126 27.90 5.85 10.50
CA ILE A 126 29.34 5.59 10.63
C ILE A 126 30.07 6.77 11.27
N PHE A 127 29.71 8.00 10.87
CA PHE A 127 30.26 9.22 11.46
C PHE A 127 30.04 9.27 12.98
N TYR A 128 28.80 9.08 13.45
CA TYR A 128 28.49 9.15 14.87
C TYR A 128 29.03 7.95 15.66
N GLN A 129 28.98 6.73 15.13
CA GLN A 129 29.58 5.54 15.75
C GLN A 129 31.10 5.69 15.93
N THR A 130 31.76 6.35 14.99
CA THR A 130 33.18 6.68 15.12
C THR A 130 33.40 7.70 16.24
N LEU A 131 32.56 8.74 16.35
CA LEU A 131 32.67 9.73 17.43
C LEU A 131 32.31 9.18 18.82
N GLU A 132 31.46 8.16 18.92
CA GLU A 132 31.19 7.47 20.19
C GLU A 132 32.43 6.73 20.72
N THR A 133 33.25 6.19 19.81
CA THR A 133 34.41 5.35 20.15
C THR A 133 35.73 6.10 20.16
N ARG A 134 35.86 7.18 19.37
CA ARG A 134 37.06 8.00 19.22
C ARG A 134 36.86 9.37 19.87
N THR A 135 36.95 9.40 21.19
CA THR A 135 36.78 10.64 21.97
C THR A 135 37.84 11.68 21.62
N ASP A 136 39.05 11.24 21.27
CA ASP A 136 40.14 12.10 20.78
C ASP A 136 39.74 12.90 19.53
N LEU A 137 38.87 12.36 18.68
CA LEU A 137 38.34 13.06 17.52
C LEU A 137 37.18 13.98 17.88
N LEU A 138 36.32 13.56 18.81
CA LEU A 138 35.16 14.32 19.28
C LEU A 138 35.60 15.60 20.01
N ASP A 139 36.58 15.52 20.89
CA ASP A 139 37.04 16.62 21.75
C ASP A 139 37.53 17.85 20.96
N LEU A 140 37.90 17.65 19.68
CA LEU A 140 38.33 18.70 18.77
C LEU A 140 37.17 19.41 18.06
N ILE A 141 35.96 18.84 18.07
CA ILE A 141 34.79 19.38 17.37
C ILE A 141 34.01 20.32 18.29
N ARG A 142 34.15 21.62 18.04
CA ARG A 142 33.40 22.64 18.79
C ARG A 142 31.89 22.55 18.54
N GLY A 143 31.10 22.62 19.61
CA GLY A 143 29.64 22.62 19.54
C GLY A 143 29.00 21.24 19.36
N LEU A 144 29.80 20.17 19.51
CA LEU A 144 29.33 18.79 19.55
C LEU A 144 29.95 18.09 20.75
N ASP A 145 29.12 17.64 21.68
CA ASP A 145 29.52 16.85 22.84
C ASP A 145 29.00 15.42 22.73
N ARG A 146 29.31 14.58 23.73
CA ARG A 146 28.91 13.17 23.73
C ARG A 146 27.39 13.01 23.69
N THR A 147 26.64 13.81 24.45
CA THR A 147 25.17 13.79 24.42
C THR A 147 24.65 14.11 23.03
N GLY A 148 25.17 15.16 22.38
CA GLY A 148 24.80 15.53 21.03
C GLY A 148 25.15 14.47 19.97
N VAL A 149 26.19 13.68 20.18
CA VAL A 149 26.51 12.50 19.35
C VAL A 149 25.45 11.40 19.56
N THR A 150 25.16 11.03 20.80
CA THR A 150 24.18 9.98 21.12
C THR A 150 22.78 10.35 20.62
N ASP A 151 22.33 11.59 20.83
CA ASP A 151 21.04 12.08 20.35
C ASP A 151 20.96 12.02 18.82
N ALA A 152 22.03 12.43 18.13
CA ALA A 152 22.05 12.42 16.68
C ALA A 152 22.13 10.99 16.10
N LEU A 153 22.82 10.07 16.78
CA LEU A 153 22.82 8.65 16.41
C LEU A 153 21.45 8.02 16.60
N ALA A 154 20.72 8.39 17.66
CA ALA A 154 19.35 7.97 17.88
C ALA A 154 18.42 8.45 16.75
N LEU A 155 18.54 9.72 16.30
CA LEU A 155 17.80 10.25 15.15
C LEU A 155 18.11 9.48 13.85
N VAL A 156 19.38 9.18 13.58
CA VAL A 156 19.77 8.39 12.40
C VAL A 156 19.18 6.98 12.47
N THR A 157 19.23 6.34 13.64
CA THR A 157 18.67 5.00 13.85
C THR A 157 17.16 5.00 13.66
N ALA A 158 16.46 5.99 14.21
CA ALA A 158 15.03 6.16 14.02
C ALA A 158 14.65 6.34 12.54
N ALA A 159 15.43 7.13 11.79
CA ALA A 159 15.22 7.29 10.36
C ALA A 159 15.43 5.99 9.58
N GLN A 160 16.44 5.18 9.94
CA GLN A 160 16.65 3.86 9.32
C GLN A 160 15.52 2.89 9.63
N THR A 161 15.01 2.87 10.86
CA THR A 161 13.84 2.07 11.23
C THR A 161 12.60 2.50 10.44
N ALA A 162 12.38 3.81 10.30
CA ALA A 162 11.27 4.34 9.52
C ALA A 162 11.37 3.95 8.02
N ASP A 163 12.57 3.93 7.44
CA ASP A 163 12.80 3.43 6.08
C ASP A 163 12.44 1.93 5.93
N VAL A 164 12.74 1.11 6.95
CA VAL A 164 12.35 -0.31 6.97
C VAL A 164 10.84 -0.46 7.07
N THR A 165 10.18 0.30 7.95
CA THR A 165 8.71 0.32 8.05
C THR A 165 8.07 0.72 6.73
N GLN A 166 8.54 1.81 6.10
CA GLN A 166 8.04 2.25 4.79
C GLN A 166 8.14 1.14 3.72
N ALA A 167 9.25 0.40 3.70
CA ALA A 167 9.44 -0.70 2.76
C ALA A 167 8.45 -1.85 3.02
N ALA A 168 8.17 -2.16 4.29
CA ALA A 168 7.17 -3.14 4.68
C ALA A 168 5.76 -2.72 4.23
N GLU A 169 5.33 -1.51 4.56
CA GLU A 169 3.99 -0.99 4.17
C GLU A 169 3.81 -0.91 2.65
N THR A 170 4.88 -0.58 1.92
CA THR A 170 4.85 -0.62 0.45
C THR A 170 4.58 -2.04 -0.06
N GLY A 171 5.14 -3.05 0.58
CA GLY A 171 4.89 -4.45 0.26
C GLY A 171 3.48 -4.91 0.60
N GLU A 172 2.91 -4.44 1.71
CA GLU A 172 1.51 -4.74 2.09
C GLU A 172 0.52 -4.09 1.11
N ALA A 173 0.69 -2.82 0.78
CA ALA A 173 -0.15 -2.12 -0.20
C ALA A 173 -0.13 -2.79 -1.59
N GLN A 174 1.03 -3.30 -2.01
CA GLN A 174 1.16 -4.08 -3.25
C GLN A 174 0.38 -5.40 -3.17
N ARG A 175 0.50 -6.14 -2.06
CA ARG A 175 -0.25 -7.39 -1.86
C ARG A 175 -1.76 -7.16 -1.83
N ALA A 176 -2.22 -6.12 -1.13
CA ALA A 176 -3.63 -5.77 -1.09
C ALA A 176 -4.16 -5.35 -2.46
N THR A 177 -3.34 -4.69 -3.29
CA THR A 177 -3.69 -4.38 -4.68
C THR A 177 -3.88 -5.64 -5.52
N VAL A 178 -2.99 -6.63 -5.39
CA VAL A 178 -3.16 -7.92 -6.07
C VAL A 178 -4.43 -8.61 -5.59
N SER A 179 -4.64 -8.73 -4.28
CA SER A 179 -5.83 -9.35 -3.68
C SER A 179 -7.12 -8.72 -4.19
N ALA A 180 -7.19 -7.39 -4.19
CA ALA A 180 -8.39 -6.67 -4.60
C ALA A 180 -8.63 -6.76 -6.13
N THR A 181 -7.57 -6.85 -6.93
CA THR A 181 -7.67 -7.09 -8.39
C THR A 181 -8.16 -8.51 -8.69
N THR A 182 -7.68 -9.51 -7.96
CA THR A 182 -8.15 -10.89 -8.08
C THR A 182 -9.63 -11.00 -7.70
N ALA A 183 -10.02 -10.45 -6.55
CA ALA A 183 -11.41 -10.46 -6.12
C ALA A 183 -12.35 -9.72 -7.10
N GLU A 184 -11.87 -8.62 -7.71
CA GLU A 184 -12.60 -7.91 -8.77
C GLU A 184 -12.81 -8.79 -10.01
N ALA A 185 -11.76 -9.51 -10.44
CA ALA A 185 -11.83 -10.40 -11.59
C ALA A 185 -12.78 -11.58 -11.36
N ASP A 186 -12.68 -12.23 -10.19
CA ASP A 186 -13.53 -13.35 -9.80
C ASP A 186 -15.00 -12.94 -9.75
N LEU A 187 -15.30 -11.81 -9.09
CA LEU A 187 -16.66 -11.27 -9.03
C LEU A 187 -17.19 -10.92 -10.42
N ARG A 188 -16.39 -10.27 -11.26
CA ARG A 188 -16.80 -9.93 -12.64
C ARG A 188 -17.10 -11.17 -13.47
N ALA A 189 -16.24 -12.19 -13.40
CA ALA A 189 -16.41 -13.42 -14.16
C ALA A 189 -17.71 -14.13 -13.75
N HIS A 190 -17.90 -14.34 -12.45
CA HIS A 190 -19.07 -15.03 -11.92
C HIS A 190 -20.37 -14.25 -12.16
N ALA A 191 -20.36 -12.93 -11.99
CA ALA A 191 -21.53 -12.09 -12.25
C ALA A 191 -21.86 -12.01 -13.75
N ALA A 192 -20.84 -11.99 -14.62
CA ALA A 192 -21.04 -12.00 -16.06
C ALA A 192 -21.66 -13.32 -16.56
N GLU A 193 -21.29 -14.45 -15.97
CA GLU A 193 -21.85 -15.76 -16.28
C GLU A 193 -23.34 -15.82 -15.92
N LEU A 194 -23.70 -15.52 -14.66
CA LEU A 194 -25.10 -15.49 -14.24
C LEU A 194 -25.91 -14.49 -15.07
N ALA A 195 -25.35 -13.30 -15.34
CA ALA A 195 -26.03 -12.30 -16.17
C ALA A 195 -26.26 -12.79 -17.61
N ALA A 196 -25.35 -13.57 -18.18
CA ALA A 196 -25.52 -14.15 -19.51
C ALA A 196 -26.61 -15.23 -19.52
N VAL A 197 -26.60 -16.13 -18.52
CA VAL A 197 -27.62 -17.17 -18.37
C VAL A 197 -29.00 -16.56 -18.10
N ALA A 198 -29.11 -15.58 -17.21
CA ALA A 198 -30.35 -14.88 -16.92
C ALA A 198 -30.93 -14.18 -18.15
N LYS A 199 -30.10 -13.62 -19.04
CA LYS A 199 -30.57 -13.03 -20.30
C LYS A 199 -31.20 -14.06 -21.23
N LEU A 200 -30.66 -15.28 -21.27
CA LEU A 200 -31.20 -16.37 -22.07
C LEU A 200 -32.46 -16.95 -21.44
N ALA A 201 -32.43 -17.25 -20.13
CA ALA A 201 -33.56 -17.81 -19.40
C ALA A 201 -34.78 -16.89 -19.40
N LEU A 202 -34.57 -15.57 -19.35
CA LEU A 202 -35.61 -14.55 -19.28
C LEU A 202 -35.77 -13.79 -20.61
N ALA A 203 -35.46 -14.44 -21.75
CA ALA A 203 -35.49 -13.81 -23.07
C ALA A 203 -36.85 -13.16 -23.41
N ASP A 204 -37.94 -13.83 -23.03
CA ASP A 204 -39.31 -13.37 -23.28
C ASP A 204 -39.92 -12.57 -22.10
N LYS A 205 -39.13 -12.33 -21.04
CA LYS A 205 -39.57 -11.69 -19.79
C LYS A 205 -38.72 -10.44 -19.46
N PRO A 206 -38.79 -9.37 -20.28
CA PRO A 206 -37.92 -8.20 -20.12
C PRO A 206 -38.06 -7.51 -18.76
N GLN A 207 -39.26 -7.46 -18.17
CA GLN A 207 -39.48 -6.86 -16.85
C GLN A 207 -38.74 -7.63 -15.73
N LEU A 208 -38.55 -8.94 -15.89
CA LEU A 208 -37.77 -9.73 -14.93
C LEU A 208 -36.26 -9.49 -15.10
N ARG A 209 -35.77 -9.25 -16.33
CA ARG A 209 -34.38 -8.85 -16.57
C ARG A 209 -34.05 -7.50 -15.93
N GLU A 210 -34.99 -6.55 -15.97
CA GLU A 210 -34.82 -5.24 -15.34
C GLU A 210 -34.64 -5.34 -13.82
N LYS A 211 -35.39 -6.24 -13.15
CA LYS A 211 -35.20 -6.52 -11.73
C LYS A 211 -33.77 -6.95 -11.42
N LEU A 212 -33.12 -7.70 -12.31
CA LEU A 212 -31.73 -8.13 -12.15
C LEU A 212 -30.70 -7.02 -12.46
N GLY A 213 -31.14 -5.81 -12.81
CA GLY A 213 -30.26 -4.74 -13.29
C GLY A 213 -29.74 -4.96 -14.71
N LEU A 214 -30.33 -5.90 -15.46
CA LEU A 214 -29.93 -6.27 -16.82
C LEU A 214 -30.78 -5.51 -17.85
N LEU A 215 -30.72 -4.17 -17.81
CA LEU A 215 -31.44 -3.34 -18.77
C LEU A 215 -30.87 -3.51 -20.19
N GLU A 216 -31.74 -3.72 -21.18
CA GLU A 216 -31.38 -3.47 -22.58
C GLU A 216 -31.54 -1.97 -22.83
N ARG A 217 -30.41 -1.25 -22.91
CA ARG A 217 -30.46 0.11 -23.45
C ARG A 217 -30.85 0.00 -24.92
N SER A 218 -32.01 0.58 -25.25
CA SER A 218 -32.49 0.77 -26.62
C SER A 218 -31.55 1.70 -27.39
#